data_AF-U5F7N5-F1
#
_entry.id   AF-U5F7N5-F1
#
_cell.length_a   1.000
_cell.length_b   1.000
_cell.length_c   1.000
_cell.angle_alpha   90.00
_cell.angle_beta   90.00
_cell.angle_gamma   90.00
#
_symmetry.space_group_name_H-M   'P 1'
#
loop_
_entity.id
_entity.type
_entity.pdbx_description
1 polymer ?
#
loop_
_entity_poly.entity_id
_entity_poly.type
_entity_poly.pdbx_seq_one_letter_code
_entity_poly.pdbx_strand_id
1 'polypeptide(L)'
;MANFHKLAIENNLCILLITHIKKKIDYNHPFDNYYGTRGRTTGADGMMVLLQPSDDINEKQFCVKGKDIPFQRINVKHTEDMCLKISNENVCEVELNEDLMKVISYVVSKKIIYWDTQ
;
A
#
# COMPACT_ATOMS: atom_id res chain seq x y z
N MET A 1 6.27 3.50 25.82
CA MET A 1 6.63 3.19 24.42
C MET A 1 8.08 2.78 24.29
N ALA A 2 9.04 3.47 24.91
CA ALA A 2 10.42 2.97 25.06
C ALA A 2 10.50 1.51 25.58
N ASN A 3 9.60 1.12 26.50
CA ASN A 3 9.52 -0.27 26.97
C ASN A 3 9.03 -1.29 25.92
N PHE A 4 8.13 -0.94 25.00
CA PHE A 4 7.62 -1.90 24.02
C PHE A 4 8.62 -2.14 22.89
N HIS A 5 9.26 -1.08 22.41
CA HIS A 5 10.31 -1.22 21.40
C HIS A 5 11.51 -1.99 21.95
N LYS A 6 11.93 -1.71 23.19
CA LYS A 6 12.99 -2.47 23.87
C LYS A 6 12.61 -3.95 24.05
N LEU A 7 11.41 -4.22 24.56
CA LEU A 7 10.89 -5.60 24.71
C LEU A 7 10.89 -6.36 23.38
N ALA A 8 10.47 -5.72 22.30
CA ALA A 8 10.43 -6.29 20.95
C ALA A 8 11.83 -6.69 20.48
N ILE A 9 12.81 -5.80 20.61
CA ILE A 9 14.20 -6.07 20.20
C ILE A 9 14.82 -7.18 21.05
N GLU A 10 14.70 -7.09 22.38
CA GLU A 10 15.34 -8.04 23.31
C GLU A 10 14.80 -9.46 23.16
N ASN A 11 13.55 -9.61 22.71
CA ASN A 11 12.88 -10.91 22.60
C ASN A 11 12.60 -11.32 21.14
N ASN A 12 13.12 -10.57 20.16
CA ASN A 12 12.87 -10.80 18.73
C ASN A 12 11.38 -10.93 18.36
N LEU A 13 10.55 -10.02 18.88
CA LEU A 13 9.10 -9.99 18.67
C LEU A 13 8.70 -8.88 17.70
N CYS A 14 7.70 -9.15 16.87
CA CYS A 14 6.96 -8.12 16.16
C CYS A 14 5.73 -7.72 17.00
N ILE A 15 5.64 -6.44 17.38
CA ILE A 15 4.49 -5.91 18.13
C ILE A 15 3.65 -5.05 17.20
N LEU A 16 2.45 -5.53 16.87
CA LEU A 16 1.45 -4.76 16.13
C LEU A 16 0.45 -4.13 17.11
N LEU A 17 0.42 -2.80 17.18
CA LEU A 17 -0.55 -2.07 18.00
C LEU A 17 -1.67 -1.50 17.11
N ILE A 18 -2.91 -1.90 17.39
CA ILE A 18 -4.10 -1.38 16.72
C ILE A 18 -4.80 -0.40 17.65
N THR A 19 -5.17 0.77 17.14
CA THR A 19 -5.86 1.80 17.93
C THR A 19 -6.85 2.59 17.10
N HIS A 20 -7.88 3.10 17.76
CA HIS A 20 -8.84 4.00 17.14
C HIS A 20 -8.23 5.39 16.90
N ILE A 21 -8.64 6.01 15.81
CA ILE A 21 -8.34 7.41 15.50
C ILE A 21 -9.41 8.36 16.07
N LYS A 22 -9.12 9.66 16.12
CA LYS A 22 -10.09 10.68 16.53
C LYS A 22 -11.30 10.73 15.59
N LYS A 23 -12.48 11.10 16.12
CA LYS A 23 -13.73 11.21 15.34
C LYS A 23 -13.67 12.23 14.20
N LYS A 24 -13.05 13.39 14.44
CA LYS A 24 -12.87 14.45 13.42
C LYS A 24 -11.58 14.19 12.66
N ILE A 25 -11.68 13.50 11.53
CA ILE A 25 -10.54 13.07 10.73
C ILE A 25 -9.98 14.24 9.90
N ASP A 26 -8.66 14.41 9.92
CA ASP A 26 -7.90 15.25 8.99
C ASP A 26 -7.24 14.34 7.94
N TYR A 27 -7.77 14.36 6.73
CA TYR A 27 -7.27 13.53 5.63
C TYR A 27 -5.92 14.02 5.07
N ASN A 28 -5.58 15.29 5.25
CA ASN A 28 -4.32 15.88 4.79
C ASN A 28 -3.15 15.42 5.66
N HIS A 29 -3.38 15.29 6.97
CA HIS A 29 -2.40 14.82 7.94
C HIS A 29 -2.83 13.47 8.56
N PRO A 30 -2.75 12.36 7.80
CA PRO A 30 -3.38 11.09 8.17
C PRO A 30 -2.87 10.54 9.52
N PHE A 31 -1.60 10.75 9.86
CA PHE A 31 -1.00 10.27 11.11
C PHE A 31 -1.24 11.20 12.32
N ASP A 32 -1.80 12.39 12.12
CA ASP A 32 -2.20 13.27 13.23
C ASP A 32 -3.61 12.91 13.75
N ASN A 33 -4.21 11.88 13.18
CA ASN A 33 -5.50 11.33 13.61
C ASN A 33 -5.37 10.29 14.73
N TYR A 34 -4.17 9.77 15.01
CA TYR A 34 -3.97 8.83 16.11
C TYR A 34 -4.30 9.48 17.44
N TYR A 35 -5.16 8.83 18.22
CA TYR A 35 -5.58 9.33 19.52
C TYR A 35 -4.50 9.04 20.59
N GLY A 36 -4.00 10.08 21.26
CA GLY A 36 -3.06 9.97 22.37
C GLY A 36 -1.88 10.94 22.33
N THR A 37 -0.90 10.73 23.23
CA THR A 37 0.31 11.55 23.32
C THR A 37 1.30 11.23 22.20
N ARG A 38 2.02 12.25 21.71
CA ARG A 38 3.07 12.13 20.67
C ARG A 38 4.13 11.05 20.97
N GLY A 39 4.32 10.69 22.24
CA GLY A 39 5.23 9.60 22.64
C GLY A 39 4.85 8.20 22.13
N ARG A 40 3.64 8.00 21.60
CA ARG A 40 3.23 6.77 20.92
C ARG A 40 3.78 6.63 19.52
N THR A 41 3.93 7.74 18.81
CA THR A 41 4.41 7.74 17.42
C THR A 41 5.94 7.75 17.35
N THR A 42 6.62 8.31 18.36
CA THR A 42 8.10 8.37 18.42
C THR A 42 8.77 7.00 18.61
N GLY A 43 8.05 6.01 19.16
CA GLY A 43 8.60 4.67 19.43
C GLY A 43 8.20 3.59 18.43
N ALA A 44 7.50 3.94 17.37
CA ALA A 44 7.06 2.98 16.35
C ALA A 44 8.01 2.98 15.16
N ASP A 45 8.45 1.79 14.74
CA ASP A 45 9.30 1.63 13.54
C ASP A 45 8.54 1.91 12.24
N GLY A 46 7.23 1.63 12.25
CA GLY A 46 6.31 1.89 11.14
C GLY A 46 4.92 2.27 11.64
N MET A 47 4.20 3.01 10.82
CA MET A 47 2.84 3.46 11.08
C MET A 47 1.99 3.26 9.83
N MET A 48 0.77 2.75 10.02
CA MET A 48 -0.20 2.50 8.96
C MET A 48 -1.58 2.94 9.40
N VAL A 49 -2.26 3.75 8.60
CA VAL A 49 -3.63 4.19 8.86
C VAL A 49 -4.51 3.96 7.63
N LEU A 50 -5.68 3.39 7.87
CA LEU A 50 -6.72 3.20 6.86
C LEU A 50 -7.82 4.23 7.09
N LEU A 51 -8.06 5.08 6.11
CA LEU A 51 -9.06 6.14 6.12
C LEU A 51 -10.13 5.87 5.07
N GLN A 52 -11.33 6.43 5.26
CA GLN A 52 -12.39 6.41 4.26
C GLN A 52 -12.69 7.87 3.86
N PRO A 53 -12.02 8.40 2.82
CA PRO A 53 -12.21 9.79 2.40
C PRO A 53 -13.49 10.01 1.58
N SER A 54 -14.05 8.96 1.00
CA SER A 54 -15.26 8.95 0.18
C SER A 54 -16.48 8.43 0.94
N ASP A 55 -17.67 8.74 0.45
CA ASP A 55 -18.91 8.15 0.97
C ASP A 55 -19.04 6.66 0.61
N ASP A 56 -18.32 6.20 -0.43
CA ASP A 56 -18.22 4.77 -0.73
C ASP A 56 -17.42 4.06 0.38
N ILE A 57 -18.11 3.15 1.07
CA ILE A 57 -17.55 2.35 2.17
C ILE A 57 -16.46 1.38 1.70
N ASN A 58 -16.48 0.98 0.44
CA ASN A 58 -15.49 0.06 -0.10
C ASN A 58 -14.22 0.80 -0.51
N GLU A 59 -14.29 2.09 -0.83
CA GLU A 59 -13.12 2.89 -1.13
C GLU A 59 -12.45 3.41 0.14
N LYS A 60 -11.21 2.97 0.33
CA LYS A 60 -10.37 3.38 1.44
C LYS A 60 -9.08 3.96 0.92
N GLN A 61 -8.39 4.64 1.82
CA GLN A 61 -7.09 5.19 1.61
C GLN A 61 -6.13 4.68 2.67
N PHE A 62 -5.19 3.87 2.23
CA PHE A 62 -4.14 3.29 3.05
C PHE A 62 -2.91 4.18 3.02
N CYS A 63 -2.53 4.70 4.19
CA CYS A 63 -1.38 5.58 4.36
C CYS A 63 -0.33 4.86 5.20
N VAL A 64 0.91 4.81 4.72
CA VAL A 64 2.04 4.18 5.42
C VAL A 64 3.23 5.13 5.51
N LYS A 65 3.97 5.06 6.62
CA LYS A 65 5.31 5.66 6.78
C LYS A 65 6.11 4.86 7.81
N GLY A 66 7.43 4.96 7.77
CA GLY A 66 8.29 4.34 8.77
C GLY A 66 9.69 4.93 8.75
N LYS A 67 10.57 4.37 9.57
CA LYS A 67 11.98 4.82 9.67
C LYS A 67 12.71 4.76 8.32
N ASP A 68 12.47 3.69 7.56
CA ASP A 68 13.08 3.44 6.24
C ASP A 68 12.04 3.34 5.11
N ILE A 69 10.80 3.77 5.39
CA ILE A 69 9.68 3.71 4.45
C ILE A 69 9.16 5.13 4.25
N PRO A 70 9.30 5.73 3.04
CA PRO A 70 8.78 7.06 2.78
C PRO A 70 7.25 7.06 2.95
N PHE A 71 6.70 8.24 3.20
CA PHE A 71 5.25 8.38 3.24
C PHE A 71 4.64 7.96 1.89
N GLN A 72 3.69 7.04 1.93
CA GLN A 72 2.91 6.63 0.77
C GLN A 72 1.42 6.70 1.11
N ARG A 73 0.63 7.06 0.10
CA ARG A 73 -0.83 7.09 0.14
C ARG A 73 -1.34 6.27 -1.02
N ILE A 74 -2.05 5.19 -0.71
CA ILE A 74 -2.50 4.18 -1.65
C ILE A 74 -4.02 4.10 -1.55
N ASN A 75 -4.71 4.30 -2.67
CA ASN A 75 -6.15 4.05 -2.71
C ASN A 75 -6.37 2.54 -2.81
N VAL A 76 -7.23 2.00 -1.95
CA VAL A 76 -7.54 0.58 -1.89
C VAL A 76 -9.04 0.36 -1.84
N LYS A 77 -9.50 -0.76 -2.40
CA LYS A 77 -10.87 -1.24 -2.31
C LYS A 77 -10.95 -2.43 -1.38
N HIS A 78 -11.93 -2.39 -0.49
CA HIS A 78 -12.28 -3.53 0.35
C HIS A 78 -13.02 -4.56 -0.50
N THR A 79 -12.58 -5.81 -0.43
CA THR A 79 -13.21 -6.92 -1.15
C THR A 79 -14.20 -7.64 -0.24
N GLU A 80 -15.04 -8.49 -0.85
CA GLU A 80 -15.98 -9.35 -0.13
C GLU A 80 -15.28 -10.27 0.87
N ASP A 81 -14.05 -10.72 0.55
CA ASP A 81 -13.23 -11.58 1.41
C ASP A 81 -12.49 -10.86 2.55
N MET A 82 -12.89 -9.64 2.90
CA MET A 82 -12.24 -8.81 3.95
C MET A 82 -10.76 -8.46 3.64
N CYS A 83 -10.38 -8.51 2.37
CA CYS A 83 -9.06 -8.13 1.88
C CYS A 83 -9.06 -6.70 1.31
N LEU A 84 -7.88 -6.08 1.24
CA LEU A 84 -7.67 -4.80 0.59
C LEU A 84 -6.95 -5.04 -0.74
N LYS A 85 -7.53 -4.56 -1.84
CA LYS A 85 -6.90 -4.53 -3.17
C LYS A 85 -6.58 -3.09 -3.56
N ILE A 86 -5.47 -2.87 -4.27
CA ILE A 86 -5.11 -1.52 -4.72
C ILE A 86 -6.11 -1.07 -5.79
N SER A 87 -6.78 0.06 -5.58
CA SER A 87 -7.81 0.58 -6.50
C SER A 87 -7.27 0.99 -7.88
N ASN A 88 -5.94 1.13 -7.97
CA ASN A 88 -5.20 1.49 -9.17
C ASN A 88 -4.24 0.37 -9.59
N GLU A 89 -4.66 -0.91 -9.53
CA GLU A 89 -4.21 -1.78 -10.61
C GLU A 89 -4.79 -1.16 -11.88
N ASN A 90 -4.00 -0.30 -12.54
CA ASN A 90 -4.13 -0.12 -13.96
C ASN A 90 -3.91 -1.53 -14.55
N VAL A 91 -4.95 -2.36 -14.56
CA VAL A 91 -5.24 -3.09 -15.78
C VAL A 91 -5.38 -1.95 -16.77
N CYS A 92 -4.28 -1.66 -17.46
CA CYS A 92 -4.40 -0.90 -18.67
C CYS A 92 -5.34 -1.75 -19.52
N GLU A 93 -6.63 -1.46 -19.49
CA GLU A 93 -7.46 -1.59 -20.66
C GLU A 93 -6.89 -0.57 -21.64
N VAL A 94 -5.69 -0.88 -22.15
CA VAL A 94 -5.30 -0.41 -23.46
C VAL A 94 -6.38 -1.04 -24.33
N GLU A 95 -7.25 -0.23 -24.93
CA GLU A 95 -7.89 -0.65 -26.16
C GLU A 95 -6.73 -1.03 -27.09
N LEU A 96 -6.43 -2.33 -27.12
CA LEU A 96 -5.34 -2.88 -27.90
C LEU A 96 -5.74 -2.66 -29.36
N ASN A 97 -5.24 -1.58 -29.95
CA ASN A 97 -5.43 -1.28 -31.35
C ASN A 97 -5.03 -2.53 -32.15
N GLU A 98 -5.95 -3.03 -32.99
CA GLU A 98 -5.72 -4.25 -33.78
C GLU A 98 -4.41 -4.19 -34.57
N ASP A 99 -4.02 -3.01 -35.05
CA ASP A 99 -2.80 -2.83 -35.81
C ASP A 99 -1.55 -2.99 -34.93
N LEU A 100 -1.59 -2.52 -33.68
CA LEU A 100 -0.53 -2.79 -32.70
C LEU A 100 -0.44 -4.30 -32.39
N MET A 101 -1.58 -4.99 -32.29
CA MET A 101 -1.60 -6.44 -32.07
C MET A 101 -1.04 -7.21 -33.27
N LYS A 102 -1.35 -6.79 -34.50
CA LYS A 102 -0.78 -7.36 -35.72
C LYS A 102 0.73 -7.16 -35.78
N VAL A 103 1.23 -5.97 -35.43
CA VAL A 103 2.66 -5.67 -35.38
C VAL A 103 3.37 -6.52 -34.32
N ILE A 104 2.82 -6.63 -33.11
CA ILE A 104 3.38 -7.49 -32.05
C ILE A 104 3.42 -8.94 -32.52
N SER A 105 2.32 -9.44 -33.09
CA SER A 105 2.23 -10.81 -33.60
C SER A 105 3.23 -11.08 -34.72
N TYR A 106 3.44 -10.10 -35.61
CA TYR A 106 4.45 -10.17 -36.66
C TYR A 106 5.87 -10.22 -36.08
N VAL A 107 6.20 -9.34 -35.13
CA VAL A 107 7.53 -9.31 -34.49
C VAL A 107 7.81 -10.61 -33.74
N VAL A 108 6.83 -11.13 -32.99
CA VAL A 108 6.95 -12.40 -32.27
C VAL A 108 7.12 -13.57 -33.24
N SER A 109 6.31 -13.64 -34.30
CA SER A 109 6.39 -14.73 -35.30
C SER A 109 7.65 -14.67 -36.17
N LYS A 110 8.28 -13.49 -36.28
CA LYS A 110 9.55 -13.29 -36.99
C LYS A 110 10.77 -13.32 -36.09
N LYS A 111 10.59 -13.52 -34.78
CA LYS A 111 11.72 -13.67 -33.86
C LYS A 111 12.43 -14.99 -34.18
N ILE A 112 13.44 -14.91 -35.04
CA ILE A 112 14.39 -16.00 -35.26
C ILE A 112 15.21 -16.08 -33.97
N ILE A 113 14.90 -17.10 -33.16
CA ILE A 113 15.71 -17.44 -31.99
C ILE A 113 17.00 -18.05 -32.53
N TYR A 114 18.05 -17.25 -32.62
CA TYR A 114 19.40 -17.77 -32.75
C TYR A 114 19.76 -18.39 -31.40
N TRP A 115 19.71 -19.71 -31.32
CA TRP A 115 20.37 -20.43 -30.25
C TRP A 115 21.87 -20.33 -30.52
N ASP A 116 22.53 -19.35 -29.91
CA ASP A 116 23.98 -19.39 -29.75
C ASP A 116 24.30 -20.62 -28.89
N THR A 117 24.73 -21.68 -29.56
CA THR A 117 25.37 -22.83 -28.92
C THR A 117 26.86 -22.52 -28.88
N GLN A 118 27.32 -22.03 -27.72
CA GLN A 118 28.68 -22.21 -27.25
C GLN A 118 28.66 -22.76 -25.83
#